data_AF-A0A2L2YNY7-F1
#
_entry.id   AF-A0A2L2YNY7-F1
#
_cell.length_a   1.000
_cell.length_b   1.000
_cell.length_c   1.000
_cell.angle_alpha   90.00
_cell.angle_beta   90.00
_cell.angle_gamma   90.00
#
_symmetry.space_group_name_H-M   'P 1'
#
loop_
_entity.id
_entity.type
_entity.pdbx_description
1 polymer ?
#
loop_
_entity_poly.entity_id
_entity_poly.type
_entity_poly.pdbx_seq_one_letter_code
_entity_poly.pdbx_strand_id
1 'polypeptide(L)'
;MASMAVDAPMVINSNPVGSSVQVRYSPGRKRNLWERASPLEKVLMISVLVLVLLVIILSCILDSYSGLPTVKVVHISAVNGSTAIVKSNVTGYCVTPACVTVAAAILNAMDQSVDPCTDFYQYSCGGWMKSNPLPDGKSIWGTFGKLWQENQIVMKNILEDDSFNLKSDAEKKARIYYTSCLDKNETVDKLGAQPMLDLLKEVGGWNISGDFDVSEWKFQRTLEILHY
;
A
#
# COMPACT_ATOMS: atom_id res chain seq x y z
N MET A 1 38.49 25.00 -13.34
CA MET A 1 39.93 25.36 -13.33
C MET A 1 40.38 25.38 -14.78
N ALA A 2 40.67 26.56 -15.30
CA ALA A 2 41.18 26.73 -16.66
C ALA A 2 42.58 26.13 -16.78
N SER A 3 42.87 25.43 -17.86
CA SER A 3 44.24 25.28 -18.34
C SER A 3 44.21 25.25 -19.86
N MET A 4 44.52 26.39 -20.45
CA MET A 4 44.85 26.55 -21.85
C MET A 4 46.33 26.21 -21.97
N ALA A 5 46.66 25.08 -22.61
CA ALA A 5 48.02 24.82 -23.06
C ALA A 5 48.08 25.02 -24.57
N VAL A 6 48.98 25.91 -24.96
CA VAL A 6 49.21 26.49 -26.28
C VAL A 6 50.31 25.68 -26.94
N ASP A 7 50.05 25.05 -28.08
CA ASP A 7 51.12 24.51 -28.93
C ASP A 7 50.82 24.83 -30.40
N ALA A 8 51.35 25.96 -30.88
CA ALA A 8 51.53 26.21 -32.30
C ALA A 8 52.97 26.71 -32.50
N PRO A 9 53.73 26.17 -33.48
CA PRO A 9 55.13 26.54 -33.67
C PRO A 9 55.28 27.94 -34.25
N MET A 10 56.15 28.76 -33.64
CA MET A 10 56.49 30.13 -34.05
C MET A 10 57.58 30.10 -35.13
N VAL A 11 57.30 30.63 -36.32
CA VAL A 11 58.33 30.92 -37.34
C VAL A 11 58.62 32.41 -37.31
N ILE A 12 59.87 32.79 -37.00
CA ILE A 12 60.35 34.17 -36.92
C ILE A 12 61.34 34.41 -38.06
N ASN A 13 61.11 35.44 -38.89
CA ASN A 13 62.10 35.91 -39.86
C ASN A 13 62.51 37.35 -39.51
N SER A 14 63.81 37.65 -39.55
CA SER A 14 64.43 38.84 -38.94
C SER A 14 64.67 39.99 -39.94
N ASN A 15 64.04 41.15 -39.69
CA ASN A 15 64.42 42.60 -39.80
C ASN A 15 65.48 43.10 -40.83
N PRO A 16 65.53 44.41 -41.22
CA PRO A 16 65.01 45.57 -40.48
C PRO A 16 64.26 46.64 -41.32
N VAL A 17 63.77 47.66 -40.63
CA VAL A 17 63.12 48.89 -41.12
C VAL A 17 61.60 48.81 -41.22
N GLY A 18 60.97 49.15 -40.08
CA GLY A 18 59.68 49.86 -40.04
C GLY A 18 58.50 49.22 -40.77
N SER A 19 58.02 48.08 -40.29
CA SER A 19 56.63 47.64 -40.54
C SER A 19 56.26 46.46 -39.63
N SER A 20 55.06 46.53 -39.07
CA SER A 20 54.47 45.56 -38.15
C SER A 20 54.51 44.13 -38.70
N VAL A 21 54.98 43.18 -37.88
CA VAL A 21 54.87 41.73 -38.11
C VAL A 21 53.39 41.34 -38.19
N GLN A 22 52.95 40.78 -39.33
CA GLN A 22 51.58 40.31 -39.51
C GLN A 22 51.49 38.81 -39.13
N VAL A 23 50.83 38.51 -38.01
CA VAL A 23 50.53 37.14 -37.57
C VAL A 23 49.11 36.78 -38.05
N ARG A 24 48.99 35.88 -39.03
CA ARG A 24 47.69 35.41 -39.54
C ARG A 24 47.25 34.15 -38.77
N TYR A 25 46.26 34.28 -37.89
CA TYR A 25 45.66 33.15 -37.16
C TYR A 25 44.57 32.49 -38.03
N SER A 26 44.69 31.19 -38.33
CA SER A 26 43.61 30.42 -38.96
C SER A 26 42.75 29.77 -37.87
N PRO A 27 41.43 30.00 -37.81
CA PRO A 27 40.58 29.32 -36.84
C PRO A 27 40.36 27.86 -37.26
N GLY A 28 40.86 26.91 -36.45
CA GLY A 28 40.59 25.48 -36.62
C GLY A 28 39.10 25.15 -36.42
N ARG A 29 38.56 24.25 -37.25
CA ARG A 29 37.17 23.75 -37.21
C ARG A 29 36.84 23.16 -35.83
N LYS A 30 35.76 23.61 -35.17
CA LYS A 30 35.28 23.04 -33.89
C LYS A 30 34.74 21.63 -34.13
N ARG A 31 35.46 20.61 -33.65
CA ARG A 31 35.03 19.20 -33.72
C ARG A 31 33.98 18.91 -32.65
N ASN A 32 32.97 18.11 -32.98
CA ASN A 32 31.89 17.73 -32.04
C ASN A 32 32.45 16.90 -30.86
N LEU A 33 31.68 16.80 -29.77
CA LEU A 33 32.10 16.10 -28.55
C LEU A 33 32.46 14.62 -28.83
N TRP A 34 31.76 14.01 -29.80
CA TRP A 34 31.93 12.63 -30.21
C TRP A 34 33.26 12.37 -30.94
N GLU A 35 33.75 13.34 -31.71
CA GLU A 35 35.05 13.26 -32.39
C GLU A 35 36.23 13.37 -31.42
N ARG A 36 36.01 13.96 -30.23
CA ARG A 36 37.02 14.11 -29.17
C ARG A 36 37.03 12.96 -28.17
N ALA A 37 35.92 12.24 -28.03
CA ALA A 37 35.78 11.18 -27.05
C ALA A 37 36.59 9.92 -27.43
N SER A 38 37.28 9.37 -26.45
CA SER A 38 37.98 8.08 -26.55
C SER A 38 37.00 6.93 -26.80
N PRO A 39 37.45 5.76 -27.29
CA PRO A 39 36.58 4.62 -27.55
C PRO A 39 35.78 4.17 -26.31
N LEU A 40 36.40 4.25 -25.14
CA LEU A 40 35.80 3.84 -23.87
C LEU A 40 34.73 4.84 -23.40
N GLU A 41 34.97 6.15 -23.58
CA GLU A 41 33.97 7.19 -23.32
C GLU A 41 32.75 7.07 -24.24
N LYS A 42 32.94 6.68 -25.50
CA LYS A 42 31.82 6.44 -26.43
C LYS A 42 30.95 5.27 -25.98
N VAL A 43 31.58 4.18 -25.54
CA VAL A 43 30.86 3.02 -24.99
C VAL A 43 30.08 3.41 -23.74
N LEU A 44 30.68 4.22 -22.85
CA LEU A 44 30.01 4.72 -21.65
C LEU A 44 28.83 5.65 -21.99
N MET A 45 28.99 6.55 -22.97
CA MET A 45 27.91 7.45 -23.40
C MET A 45 26.74 6.68 -24.00
N ILE A 46 27.01 5.64 -24.81
CA ILE A 46 25.98 4.77 -25.37
C ILE A 46 25.30 3.97 -24.26
N SER A 47 26.07 3.38 -23.32
CA SER A 47 25.48 2.58 -22.24
C SER A 47 24.59 3.42 -21.32
N VAL A 48 24.98 4.65 -21.00
CA VAL A 48 24.16 5.59 -20.23
C VAL A 48 22.88 5.94 -20.98
N LEU A 49 22.94 6.21 -22.29
CA LEU A 49 21.76 6.48 -23.10
C LEU A 49 20.80 5.27 -23.13
N VAL A 50 21.32 4.05 -23.26
CA VAL A 50 20.50 2.83 -23.21
C VAL A 50 19.85 2.66 -21.83
N LEU A 51 20.59 2.86 -20.75
CA LEU A 51 20.05 2.77 -19.39
C LEU A 51 18.95 3.81 -19.14
N VAL A 52 19.12 5.04 -19.60
CA VAL A 52 18.09 6.09 -19.49
C VAL A 52 16.84 5.71 -20.27
N LEU A 53 16.98 5.17 -21.49
CA LEU A 53 15.84 4.71 -22.28
C LEU A 53 15.10 3.55 -21.61
N LEU A 54 15.83 2.59 -21.02
CA LEU A 54 15.22 1.47 -20.28
C LEU A 54 14.43 1.96 -19.06
N VAL A 55 14.95 2.94 -18.32
CA VAL A 55 14.24 3.55 -17.18
C VAL A 55 12.97 4.25 -17.64
N ILE A 56 13.01 5.03 -18.73
CA ILE A 56 11.83 5.71 -19.28
C ILE A 56 10.75 4.69 -19.69
N ILE A 57 11.15 3.61 -20.36
CA ILE A 57 10.22 2.55 -20.78
C ILE A 57 9.58 1.87 -19.55
N LEU A 58 10.37 1.55 -18.52
CA LEU A 58 9.87 0.98 -17.26
C LEU A 58 8.87 1.92 -16.55
N SER A 59 9.15 3.23 -16.51
CA SER A 59 8.23 4.22 -15.95
C SER A 59 6.90 4.27 -16.73
N CYS A 60 6.93 4.32 -18.06
CA CYS A 60 5.72 4.30 -18.88
C CYS A 60 4.89 3.02 -18.71
N ILE A 61 5.57 1.88 -18.52
CA ILE A 61 4.93 0.59 -18.26
C ILE A 61 4.26 0.60 -16.88
N LEU A 62 4.92 1.14 -15.85
CA LEU A 62 4.34 1.30 -14.51
C LEU A 62 3.12 2.23 -14.51
N ASP A 63 3.14 3.33 -15.28
CA ASP A 63 1.98 4.21 -15.46
C ASP A 63 0.82 3.53 -16.21
N SER A 64 1.13 2.58 -17.09
CA SER A 64 0.13 1.79 -17.83
C SER A 64 -0.48 0.67 -16.97
N TYR A 65 0.29 0.08 -16.05
CA TYR A 65 -0.19 -0.93 -15.11
C TYR A 65 -0.90 -0.31 -13.90
N SER A 66 -0.49 0.88 -13.48
CA SER A 66 -1.23 1.68 -12.49
C SER A 66 -2.36 2.42 -13.19
N GLY A 67 -3.38 1.66 -13.60
CA GLY A 67 -4.75 2.17 -13.67
C GLY A 67 -5.25 2.56 -12.27
N LEU A 68 -4.52 3.46 -11.60
CA LEU A 68 -4.93 4.03 -10.33
C LEU A 68 -6.22 4.81 -10.62
N PRO A 69 -7.33 4.50 -9.93
CA PRO A 69 -8.49 5.36 -10.01
C PRO A 69 -8.00 6.72 -9.54
N THR A 70 -8.03 7.71 -10.44
CA THR A 70 -7.89 9.09 -10.03
C THR A 70 -8.92 9.31 -8.92
N VAL A 71 -8.44 9.48 -7.70
CA VAL A 71 -9.29 9.93 -6.60
C VAL A 71 -9.79 11.28 -7.06
N LYS A 72 -11.01 11.32 -7.61
CA LYS A 72 -11.72 12.56 -7.83
C LYS A 72 -12.01 13.09 -6.43
N VAL A 73 -11.09 13.90 -5.92
CA VAL A 73 -11.35 14.75 -4.77
C VAL A 73 -12.49 15.67 -5.21
N VAL A 74 -13.69 15.40 -4.68
CA VAL A 74 -14.83 16.27 -4.89
C VAL A 74 -14.53 17.55 -4.12
N HIS A 75 -14.02 18.55 -4.82
CA HIS A 75 -14.06 19.92 -4.32
C HIS A 75 -15.54 20.32 -4.34
N ILE A 76 -16.17 20.36 -3.16
CA ILE A 76 -17.45 21.05 -2.98
C ILE A 76 -17.12 22.54 -3.10
N SER A 77 -17.15 23.06 -4.32
CA SER A 77 -17.18 24.50 -4.52
C SER A 77 -18.51 24.99 -3.99
N ALA A 78 -18.48 25.85 -2.98
CA ALA A 78 -19.65 26.57 -2.51
C ALA A 78 -20.34 27.22 -3.73
N VAL A 79 -21.60 26.86 -3.97
CA VAL A 79 -22.42 27.49 -5.00
C VAL A 79 -22.76 28.89 -4.52
N ASN A 80 -21.88 29.85 -4.80
CA ASN A 80 -22.29 31.24 -4.83
C ASN A 80 -23.06 31.46 -6.13
N GLY A 81 -24.38 31.62 -5.98
CA GLY A 81 -25.34 31.75 -7.05
C GLY A 81 -24.84 32.63 -8.19
N SER A 82 -24.63 32.01 -9.34
CA SER A 82 -24.47 32.68 -10.62
C SER A 82 -25.23 31.85 -11.64
N THR A 83 -26.44 32.33 -11.94
CA THR A 83 -27.41 31.75 -12.85
C THR A 83 -26.91 31.84 -14.29
N ALA A 84 -26.16 30.84 -14.74
CA ALA A 84 -26.08 30.49 -16.15
C ALA A 84 -26.93 29.23 -16.35
N ILE A 85 -28.21 29.43 -16.67
CA ILE A 85 -29.13 28.33 -16.98
C ILE A 85 -28.73 27.75 -18.34
N VAL A 86 -27.83 26.76 -18.30
CA VAL A 86 -27.77 25.75 -19.35
C VAL A 86 -29.06 24.96 -19.24
N LYS A 87 -29.98 25.13 -20.20
CA LYS A 87 -31.16 24.26 -20.36
C LYS A 87 -30.68 22.87 -20.79
N SER A 88 -30.17 22.10 -19.84
CA SER A 88 -30.04 20.67 -19.92
C SER A 88 -31.17 20.10 -19.07
N ASN A 89 -31.96 19.18 -19.64
CA ASN A 89 -33.02 18.48 -18.91
C ASN A 89 -32.40 17.42 -17.99
N VAL A 90 -31.46 17.85 -17.15
CA VAL A 90 -30.66 17.05 -16.23
C VAL A 90 -31.08 17.48 -14.85
N THR A 91 -31.75 16.59 -14.13
CA THR A 91 -31.92 16.68 -12.68
C THR A 91 -30.56 17.01 -12.07
N GLY A 92 -30.46 18.09 -11.31
CA GLY A 92 -29.20 18.56 -10.71
C GLY A 92 -28.60 17.64 -9.63
N TYR A 93 -29.07 16.40 -9.53
CA TYR A 93 -28.67 15.40 -8.54
C TYR A 93 -28.57 14.01 -9.17
N CYS A 94 -27.76 13.16 -8.54
CA CYS A 94 -27.51 11.80 -9.01
C CYS A 94 -28.69 10.87 -8.71
N VAL A 95 -29.16 10.14 -9.73
CA VAL A 95 -30.26 9.17 -9.62
C VAL A 95 -29.86 7.75 -10.03
N THR A 96 -28.55 7.46 -10.05
CA THR A 96 -28.07 6.09 -10.30
C THR A 96 -28.47 5.17 -9.13
N PRO A 97 -28.61 3.85 -9.36
CA PRO A 97 -28.94 2.91 -8.28
C PRO A 97 -28.01 3.01 -7.07
N ALA A 98 -26.71 3.21 -7.30
CA ALA A 98 -25.73 3.41 -6.25
C ALA A 98 -26.01 4.69 -5.43
N CYS A 99 -26.29 5.81 -6.10
CA CYS A 99 -26.61 7.07 -5.42
C CYS A 99 -27.87 6.96 -4.56
N VAL A 100 -28.94 6.35 -5.10
CA VAL A 100 -30.18 6.13 -4.36
C VAL A 100 -29.95 5.24 -3.13
N THR A 101 -29.18 4.15 -3.29
CA THR A 101 -28.88 3.21 -2.19
C THR A 101 -28.07 3.88 -1.07
N VAL A 102 -27.03 4.63 -1.42
CA VAL A 102 -26.18 5.34 -0.44
C VAL A 102 -26.97 6.45 0.24
N ALA A 103 -27.75 7.23 -0.51
CA ALA A 103 -28.59 8.28 0.06
C ALA A 103 -29.61 7.72 1.06
N ALA A 104 -30.26 6.60 0.73
CA ALA A 104 -31.17 5.91 1.64
C ALA A 104 -30.45 5.41 2.90
N ALA A 105 -29.26 4.82 2.77
CA ALA A 105 -28.48 4.36 3.91
C ALA A 105 -28.07 5.51 4.85
N ILE A 106 -27.68 6.67 4.30
CA ILE A 106 -27.39 7.89 5.06
C ILE A 106 -28.63 8.35 5.81
N LEU A 107 -29.76 8.50 5.11
CA LEU A 107 -31.01 8.97 5.72
C LEU A 107 -31.49 8.05 6.85
N ASN A 108 -31.35 6.73 6.70
CA ASN A 108 -31.72 5.75 7.72
C ASN A 108 -30.80 5.78 8.95
N ALA A 109 -29.54 6.18 8.79
CA ALA A 109 -28.60 6.29 9.90
C ALA A 109 -28.84 7.55 10.74
N MET A 110 -29.37 8.60 10.13
CA MET A 110 -29.59 9.91 10.75
C MET A 110 -30.80 9.95 11.68
N ASP A 111 -30.71 10.79 12.71
CA ASP A 111 -31.82 11.22 13.55
C ASP A 111 -32.10 12.71 13.32
N GLN A 112 -33.00 13.01 12.37
CA GLN A 112 -33.31 14.38 11.96
C GLN A 112 -34.07 15.20 13.01
N SER A 113 -34.43 14.59 14.15
CA SER A 113 -35.06 15.32 15.26
C SER A 113 -34.05 16.10 16.12
N VAL A 114 -32.75 15.83 15.95
CA VAL A 114 -31.67 16.45 16.72
C VAL A 114 -31.01 17.56 15.92
N ASP A 115 -30.72 18.69 16.57
CA ASP A 115 -29.99 19.79 15.92
C ASP A 115 -28.52 19.38 15.71
N PRO A 116 -28.02 19.30 14.45
CA PRO A 116 -26.63 18.94 14.16
C PRO A 116 -25.60 19.89 14.78
N CYS A 117 -25.95 21.14 15.06
CA CYS A 117 -25.06 22.10 15.71
C CYS A 117 -24.90 21.84 17.22
N THR A 118 -25.77 21.01 17.80
CA THR A 118 -25.74 20.67 19.24
C THR A 118 -25.12 19.30 19.50
N ASP A 119 -25.53 18.27 18.74
CA ASP A 119 -24.98 16.92 18.82
C ASP A 119 -24.97 16.29 17.42
N PHE A 120 -23.88 16.51 16.70
CA PHE A 120 -23.70 15.95 15.36
C PHE A 120 -23.63 14.43 15.36
N TYR A 121 -23.18 13.79 16.46
CA TYR A 121 -23.09 12.34 16.54
C TYR A 121 -24.48 11.72 16.61
N GLN A 122 -25.34 12.23 17.51
CA GLN A 122 -26.72 11.77 17.58
C GLN A 122 -27.49 12.09 16.30
N TYR A 123 -27.31 13.28 15.70
CA TYR A 123 -27.94 13.62 14.42
C TYR A 123 -27.52 12.68 13.28
N SER A 124 -26.23 12.33 13.18
CA SER A 124 -25.71 11.54 12.07
C SER A 124 -25.82 10.02 12.27
N CYS A 125 -25.84 9.53 13.51
CA CYS A 125 -25.80 8.11 13.84
C CYS A 125 -27.00 7.61 14.69
N GLY A 126 -27.85 8.51 15.19
CA GLY A 126 -28.93 8.17 16.12
C GLY A 126 -29.94 7.17 15.56
N GLY A 127 -30.29 7.26 14.27
CA GLY A 127 -31.12 6.29 13.58
C GLY A 127 -30.45 4.92 13.47
N TRP A 128 -29.14 4.91 13.19
CA TRP A 128 -28.36 3.68 13.14
C TRP A 128 -28.32 2.99 14.51
N MET A 129 -28.03 3.73 15.58
CA MET A 129 -27.97 3.18 16.94
C MET A 129 -29.31 2.57 17.38
N LYS A 130 -30.43 3.25 17.07
CA LYS A 130 -31.78 2.73 17.34
C LYS A 130 -32.07 1.40 16.62
N SER A 131 -31.56 1.25 15.40
CA SER A 131 -31.82 0.08 14.55
C SER A 131 -30.81 -1.05 14.73
N ASN A 132 -29.69 -0.80 15.41
CA ASN A 132 -28.57 -1.74 15.56
C ASN A 132 -28.17 -1.87 17.03
N PRO A 133 -29.01 -2.50 17.87
CA PRO A 133 -28.65 -2.78 19.26
C PRO A 133 -27.41 -3.69 19.32
N LEU A 134 -26.69 -3.64 20.44
CA LEU A 134 -25.52 -4.50 20.69
C LEU A 134 -25.93 -5.98 20.61
N PRO A 135 -25.41 -6.76 19.65
CA PRO A 135 -25.73 -8.18 19.55
C PRO A 135 -25.11 -8.99 20.68
N ASP A 136 -25.71 -10.14 20.98
CA ASP A 136 -25.17 -11.08 21.96
C ASP A 136 -23.74 -11.51 21.60
N GLY A 137 -22.91 -11.70 22.62
CA GLY A 137 -21.51 -12.08 22.45
C GLY A 137 -20.61 -10.97 21.87
N LYS A 138 -21.13 -9.75 21.72
CA LYS A 138 -20.33 -8.55 21.38
C LYS A 138 -20.32 -7.59 22.56
N SER A 139 -19.17 -6.96 22.80
CA SER A 139 -19.03 -5.87 23.77
C SER A 139 -19.11 -4.49 23.12
N ILE A 140 -18.89 -4.41 21.80
CA ILE A 140 -18.90 -3.17 21.01
C ILE A 140 -19.58 -3.46 19.68
N TRP A 141 -20.47 -2.55 19.25
CA TRP A 141 -21.14 -2.63 17.97
C TRP A 141 -21.12 -1.30 17.23
N GLY A 142 -20.78 -1.35 15.95
CA GLY A 142 -20.55 -0.20 15.10
C GLY A 142 -20.28 -0.65 13.68
N THR A 143 -20.01 0.30 12.78
CA THR A 143 -19.73 0.02 11.37
C THR A 143 -18.56 -0.96 11.17
N PHE A 144 -17.47 -0.83 11.95
CA PHE A 144 -16.34 -1.76 11.89
C PHE A 144 -16.71 -3.17 12.36
N GLY A 145 -17.53 -3.28 13.40
CA GLY A 145 -18.01 -4.58 13.90
C GLY A 145 -18.90 -5.29 12.89
N LYS A 146 -19.82 -4.55 12.25
CA LYS A 146 -20.67 -5.05 11.17
C LYS A 146 -19.85 -5.52 9.97
N LEU A 147 -18.94 -4.68 9.48
CA LEU A 147 -18.07 -5.02 8.34
C LEU A 147 -17.19 -6.23 8.65
N TRP A 148 -16.62 -6.29 9.85
CA TRP A 148 -15.86 -7.45 10.30
C TRP A 148 -16.71 -8.72 10.25
N GLN A 149 -17.93 -8.69 10.79
CA GLN A 149 -18.83 -9.84 10.77
C GLN A 149 -19.19 -10.28 9.34
N GLU A 150 -19.48 -9.33 8.45
CA GLU A 150 -19.76 -9.63 7.04
C GLU A 150 -18.56 -10.30 6.35
N ASN A 151 -17.34 -9.82 6.61
CA ASN A 151 -16.12 -10.44 6.11
C ASN A 151 -15.92 -11.86 6.67
N GLN A 152 -16.20 -12.07 7.97
CA GLN A 152 -16.14 -13.40 8.58
C GLN A 152 -17.12 -14.38 7.93
N ILE A 153 -18.33 -13.93 7.57
CA ILE A 153 -19.31 -14.74 6.85
C ILE A 153 -18.80 -15.13 5.47
N VAL A 154 -18.20 -14.19 4.73
CA VAL A 154 -17.60 -14.48 3.42
C VAL A 154 -16.48 -15.51 3.55
N MET A 155 -15.56 -15.33 4.51
CA MET A 155 -14.47 -16.29 4.75
C MET A 155 -15.01 -17.66 5.16
N LYS A 156 -16.01 -17.71 6.05
CA LYS A 156 -16.68 -18.96 6.43
C LYS A 156 -17.23 -19.69 5.21
N ASN A 157 -17.96 -18.98 4.34
CA ASN A 157 -18.54 -19.60 3.14
C ASN A 157 -17.47 -20.21 2.22
N ILE A 158 -16.32 -19.55 2.04
CA ILE A 158 -15.21 -20.07 1.22
C ILE A 158 -14.56 -21.29 1.86
N LEU A 159 -14.40 -21.29 3.19
CA LEU A 159 -13.73 -22.37 3.92
C LEU A 159 -14.60 -23.61 4.08
N GLU A 160 -15.93 -23.44 4.19
CA GLU A 160 -16.91 -24.53 4.31
C GLU A 160 -17.39 -25.09 2.96
N ASP A 161 -17.22 -24.36 1.85
CA ASP A 161 -17.60 -24.81 0.52
C ASP A 161 -16.56 -25.78 -0.07
N ASP A 162 -16.88 -27.07 -0.02
CA ASP A 162 -16.04 -28.14 -0.58
C ASP A 162 -15.87 -28.03 -2.11
N SER A 163 -16.79 -27.34 -2.81
CA SER A 163 -16.70 -27.12 -4.26
C SER A 163 -15.74 -25.99 -4.64
N PHE A 164 -15.37 -25.14 -3.69
CA PHE A 164 -14.47 -24.04 -3.93
C PHE A 164 -13.05 -24.54 -4.24
N ASN A 165 -12.54 -24.15 -5.41
CA ASN A 165 -11.24 -24.61 -5.91
C ASN A 165 -10.07 -23.87 -5.24
N LEU A 166 -9.47 -24.52 -4.23
CA LEU A 166 -8.27 -24.04 -3.57
C LEU A 166 -7.02 -24.29 -4.43
N LYS A 167 -6.35 -23.21 -4.84
CA LYS A 167 -5.23 -23.23 -5.80
C LYS A 167 -3.88 -23.44 -5.13
N SER A 168 -3.69 -22.86 -3.94
CA SER A 168 -2.41 -22.87 -3.24
C SER A 168 -2.42 -23.80 -2.03
N ASP A 169 -1.24 -24.26 -1.61
CA ASP A 169 -1.13 -25.04 -0.37
C ASP A 169 -1.43 -24.19 0.88
N ALA A 170 -1.22 -22.88 0.81
CA ALA A 170 -1.61 -21.95 1.87
C ALA A 170 -3.14 -21.96 2.08
N GLU A 171 -3.92 -21.91 1.00
CA GLU A 171 -5.38 -22.02 1.04
C GLU A 171 -5.85 -23.36 1.62
N LYS A 172 -5.23 -24.48 1.20
CA LYS A 172 -5.55 -25.82 1.74
C LYS A 172 -5.25 -25.91 3.23
N LYS A 173 -4.10 -25.40 3.68
CA LYS A 173 -3.74 -25.36 5.10
C LYS A 173 -4.71 -24.51 5.90
N ALA A 174 -5.15 -23.36 5.36
CA ALA A 174 -6.16 -22.52 6.00
C ALA A 174 -7.49 -23.28 6.19
N ARG A 175 -7.95 -24.02 5.17
CA ARG A 175 -9.16 -24.87 5.29
C ARG A 175 -8.97 -25.98 6.32
N ILE A 176 -7.85 -26.70 6.29
CA ILE A 176 -7.55 -27.77 7.26
C ILE A 176 -7.53 -27.21 8.69
N TYR A 177 -6.89 -26.06 8.90
CA TYR A 177 -6.86 -25.41 10.20
C TYR A 177 -8.27 -25.02 10.66
N TYR A 178 -9.06 -24.43 9.78
CA TYR A 178 -10.46 -24.09 10.06
C TYR A 178 -11.30 -25.32 10.44
N THR A 179 -11.21 -26.41 9.68
CA THR A 179 -11.98 -27.63 9.95
C THR A 179 -11.49 -28.36 11.22
N SER A 180 -10.19 -28.28 11.55
CA SER A 180 -9.69 -28.79 12.83
C SER A 180 -10.22 -28.02 14.04
N CYS A 181 -10.56 -26.74 13.86
CA CYS A 181 -11.16 -25.91 14.92
C CYS A 181 -12.65 -26.20 15.09
N LEU A 182 -13.37 -26.43 13.99
CA LEU A 182 -14.77 -26.87 14.06
C LEU A 182 -14.92 -28.29 14.63
N ASP A 183 -13.89 -29.13 14.45
CA ASP A 183 -13.76 -30.45 15.05
C ASP A 183 -15.05 -31.29 15.02
N LYS A 184 -15.56 -31.56 13.81
CA LYS A 184 -16.79 -32.35 13.61
C LYS A 184 -16.73 -33.77 14.22
N ASN A 185 -15.54 -34.26 14.59
CA ASN A 185 -15.31 -35.57 15.17
C ASN A 185 -15.19 -35.56 16.71
N GLU A 186 -15.37 -34.39 17.35
CA GLU A 186 -15.29 -34.18 18.80
C GLU A 186 -13.95 -34.66 19.40
N THR A 187 -12.88 -34.49 18.63
CA THR A 187 -11.51 -34.84 19.04
C THR A 187 -11.05 -33.98 20.21
N VAL A 188 -11.38 -32.69 20.23
CA VAL A 188 -11.01 -31.72 21.27
C VAL A 188 -11.63 -32.15 22.60
N ASP A 189 -12.92 -32.50 22.61
CA ASP A 189 -13.62 -32.94 23.83
C ASP A 189 -13.08 -34.29 24.33
N LYS A 190 -12.76 -35.21 23.42
CA LYS A 190 -12.14 -36.52 23.78
C LYS A 190 -10.75 -36.37 24.38
N LEU A 191 -9.94 -35.44 23.87
CA LEU A 191 -8.59 -35.17 24.37
C LEU A 191 -8.63 -34.38 25.69
N GLY A 192 -9.68 -33.56 25.90
CA GLY A 192 -9.84 -32.74 27.09
C GLY A 192 -8.61 -31.86 27.34
N ALA A 193 -8.14 -31.83 28.59
CA ALA A 193 -6.98 -31.02 28.98
C ALA A 193 -5.62 -31.65 28.59
N GLN A 194 -5.59 -32.87 28.05
CA GLN A 194 -4.35 -33.62 27.87
C GLN A 194 -3.27 -32.87 27.07
N PRO A 195 -3.57 -32.22 25.92
CA PRO A 195 -2.56 -31.48 25.16
C PRO A 195 -1.90 -30.35 25.97
N MET A 196 -2.68 -29.68 26.83
CA MET A 196 -2.17 -28.64 27.71
C MET A 196 -1.35 -29.22 28.86
N LEU A 197 -1.77 -30.35 29.44
CA LEU A 197 -1.02 -31.03 30.50
C LEU A 197 0.33 -31.55 30.00
N ASP A 198 0.41 -32.01 28.76
CA ASP A 198 1.66 -32.45 28.14
C ASP A 198 2.62 -31.27 27.93
N LEU A 199 2.12 -30.13 27.44
CA LEU A 199 2.91 -28.90 27.35
C LEU A 199 3.39 -28.43 28.72
N LEU A 200 2.52 -28.46 29.74
CA LEU A 200 2.90 -28.09 31.11
C LEU A 200 4.02 -28.97 31.66
N LYS A 201 4.00 -30.28 31.39
CA LYS A 201 5.09 -31.18 31.76
C LYS A 201 6.39 -30.84 31.01
N GLU A 202 6.30 -30.52 29.72
CA GLU A 202 7.46 -30.15 28.90
C GLU A 202 8.16 -28.89 29.43
N VAL A 203 7.40 -27.90 29.91
CA VAL A 203 7.95 -26.65 30.45
C VAL A 203 8.38 -26.72 31.91
N GLY A 204 8.29 -27.90 32.55
CA GLY A 204 8.74 -28.16 33.92
C GLY A 204 7.65 -28.08 34.99
N GLY A 205 6.38 -28.13 34.61
CA GLY A 205 5.23 -28.19 35.52
C GLY A 205 4.66 -26.82 35.90
N TRP A 206 3.58 -26.85 36.70
CA TRP A 206 2.95 -25.66 37.26
C TRP A 206 2.83 -25.81 38.77
N ASN A 207 3.22 -24.80 39.55
CA ASN A 207 3.20 -24.88 41.02
C ASN A 207 1.82 -25.24 41.62
N ILE A 208 0.72 -24.98 40.90
CA ILE A 208 -0.64 -25.33 41.34
C ILE A 208 -0.93 -26.82 41.13
N SER A 209 -0.25 -27.50 40.19
CA SER A 209 -0.47 -28.91 39.90
C SER A 209 0.27 -29.87 40.83
N GLY A 210 1.16 -29.37 41.71
CA GLY A 210 1.88 -30.16 42.70
C GLY A 210 3.16 -30.86 42.19
N ASP A 211 3.29 -31.02 40.88
CA ASP A 211 4.43 -31.70 40.23
C ASP A 211 5.59 -30.73 39.85
N PHE A 212 5.58 -29.50 40.37
CA PHE A 212 6.60 -28.49 40.04
C PHE A 212 7.78 -28.54 41.01
N ASP A 213 8.98 -28.74 40.47
CA ASP A 213 10.24 -28.64 41.21
C ASP A 213 11.05 -27.42 40.76
N VAL A 214 11.11 -26.41 41.64
CA VAL A 214 11.86 -25.17 41.40
C VAL A 214 13.36 -25.41 41.25
N SER A 215 13.89 -26.50 41.81
CA SER A 215 15.32 -26.82 41.76
C SER A 215 15.73 -27.43 40.42
N GLU A 216 14.82 -28.17 39.78
CA GLU A 216 15.03 -28.74 38.44
C GLU A 216 14.63 -27.79 37.31
N TRP A 217 13.72 -26.85 37.60
CA TRP A 217 13.20 -25.91 36.63
C TRP A 217 14.27 -24.92 36.13
N LYS A 218 14.34 -24.74 34.80
CA LYS A 218 15.31 -23.85 34.15
C LYS A 218 14.60 -22.76 33.37
N PHE A 219 14.59 -21.54 33.91
CA PHE A 219 13.98 -20.36 33.29
C PHE A 219 14.33 -20.21 31.80
N GLN A 220 15.63 -20.28 31.44
CA GLN A 220 16.07 -20.11 30.06
C GLN A 220 15.47 -21.15 29.13
N ARG A 221 15.39 -22.41 29.56
CA ARG A 221 14.84 -23.51 28.75
C ARG A 221 13.33 -23.36 28.58
N THR A 222 12.62 -23.01 29.64
CA THR A 222 11.18 -22.72 29.58
C THR A 222 10.88 -21.54 28.66
N LEU A 223 11.70 -20.49 28.70
CA LEU A 223 11.56 -19.35 27.81
C LEU A 223 11.79 -19.74 26.34
N GLU A 224 12.80 -20.58 26.05
CA GLU A 224 13.04 -21.12 24.71
C GLU A 224 11.85 -21.92 24.19
N ILE A 225 11.17 -22.70 25.03
CA ILE A 225 10.01 -23.51 24.60
C ILE A 225 8.77 -22.63 24.35
N LEU A 226 8.56 -21.59 25.17
CA LEU A 226 7.33 -20.77 25.10
C LEU A 226 7.39 -19.63 24.09
N HIS A 227 8.59 -19.15 23.75
CA HIS A 227 8.76 -17.98 22.86
C HIS A 227 9.23 -18.34 21.44
N TYR A 228 9.60 -19.59 21.19
CA TYR A 228 10.19 -20.05 19.91
C TYR A 228 9.34 -21.14 19.27
#